data_AF-A0A9E0Q195-F1
#
_entry.id   AF-A0A9E0Q195-F1
#
_cell.length_a   1.000
_cell.length_b   1.000
_cell.length_c   1.000
_cell.angle_alpha   90.00
_cell.angle_beta   90.00
_cell.angle_gamma   90.00
#
_symmetry.space_group_name_H-M   'P 1'
#
loop_
_entity.id
_entity.type
_entity.pdbx_description
1 polymer ?
#
loop_
_entity_poly.entity_id
_entity_poly.type
_entity_poly.pdbx_seq_one_letter_code
_entity_poly.pdbx_strand_id
1 'polypeptide(L)'
;MRFSALRFIAILLASAHIVAVAQTYAATKGTLIIGVLTVESSYAQNSERPSRGVPDTVQFWIGPGGAWRIRTYAIDHDIHPHSLGDLGTMKNRPTEFAYDHIKKHYSDVLATTVVLELPDTGNTNAVRDVLARNKLKGSLVVAPNGFAFWNPDNGHYKTLSAPK
;
A
#
# COMPACT_ATOMS: atom_id res chain seq x y z
N MET A 1 0.96 77.74 21.49
CA MET A 1 1.82 76.85 20.66
C MET A 1 1.43 75.42 21.01
N ARG A 2 0.65 74.71 20.17
CA ARG A 2 1.11 73.64 19.22
C ARG A 2 2.25 72.79 19.85
N PHE A 3 2.18 71.47 20.01
CA PHE A 3 1.78 70.44 19.05
C PHE A 3 1.34 69.12 19.72
N SER A 4 0.46 68.42 19.01
CA SER A 4 0.00 67.04 19.20
C SER A 4 1.14 66.00 19.14
N ALA A 5 0.95 64.86 19.81
CA ALA A 5 1.56 63.60 19.41
C ALA A 5 0.60 62.43 19.64
N LEU A 6 0.00 61.99 18.53
CA LEU A 6 -0.65 60.70 18.32
C LEU A 6 0.22 59.56 18.85
N ARG A 7 -0.34 58.63 19.63
CA ARG A 7 0.29 57.32 19.88
C ARG A 7 -0.49 56.25 19.12
N PHE A 8 0.20 55.65 18.16
CA PHE A 8 -0.23 54.57 17.29
C PHE A 8 -0.58 53.30 18.08
N ILE A 9 -1.72 52.70 17.75
CA ILE A 9 -2.13 51.37 18.19
C ILE A 9 -1.42 50.35 17.28
N ALA A 10 -0.52 49.55 17.84
CA ALA A 10 0.08 48.42 17.14
C ALA A 10 -0.86 47.21 17.27
N ILE A 11 -1.50 46.82 16.17
CA ILE A 11 -2.26 45.56 16.07
C ILE A 11 -1.28 44.47 15.67
N LEU A 12 -1.00 43.53 16.59
CA LEU A 12 -0.28 42.29 16.31
C LEU A 12 -1.24 41.29 15.66
N LEU A 13 -1.15 41.10 14.35
CA LEU A 13 -1.74 39.94 13.68
C LEU A 13 -0.81 38.75 13.86
N ALA A 14 -1.23 37.77 14.67
CA ALA A 14 -0.58 36.46 14.74
C ALA A 14 -1.04 35.59 13.56
N SER A 15 -0.22 35.49 12.53
CA SER A 15 -0.45 34.61 11.39
C SER A 15 -0.09 33.17 11.77
N ALA A 16 -1.07 32.37 12.19
CA ALA A 16 -0.90 30.94 12.39
C ALA A 16 -0.65 30.25 11.04
N HIS A 17 0.60 29.90 10.76
CA HIS A 17 0.96 29.07 9.61
C HIS A 17 0.70 27.61 10.00
N ILE A 18 -0.37 27.02 9.48
CA ILE A 18 -0.57 25.57 9.53
C ILE A 18 0.40 24.97 8.50
N VAL A 19 1.53 24.45 8.98
CA VAL A 19 2.41 23.61 8.16
C VAL A 19 1.77 22.23 8.10
N ALA A 20 1.12 21.92 6.98
CA ALA A 20 0.74 20.55 6.66
C ALA A 20 2.03 19.76 6.42
N VAL A 21 2.48 18.99 7.42
CA VAL A 21 3.57 18.04 7.25
C VAL A 21 3.01 16.87 6.44
N ALA A 22 3.24 16.88 5.13
CA ALA A 22 3.13 15.67 4.32
C ALA A 22 4.18 14.70 4.87
N GLN A 23 3.74 13.74 5.68
CA GLN A 23 4.61 12.72 6.22
C GLN A 23 5.06 11.84 5.05
N THR A 24 6.24 12.15 4.51
CA THR A 24 6.93 11.33 3.52
C THR A 24 7.35 10.04 4.23
N TYR A 25 6.57 8.98 4.04
CA TYR A 25 7.00 7.65 4.45
C TYR A 25 8.33 7.34 3.77
N ALA A 26 9.29 6.81 4.54
CA ALA A 26 10.63 6.62 4.05
C ALA A 26 10.59 5.82 2.75
N ALA A 27 11.28 6.35 1.75
CA ALA A 27 11.55 5.70 0.50
C ALA A 27 12.21 4.33 0.78
N THR A 28 11.62 3.22 0.36
CA THR A 28 12.11 1.86 0.67
C THR A 28 12.31 1.04 -0.60
N LYS A 29 13.33 0.19 -0.61
CA LYS A 29 13.47 -0.88 -1.61
C LYS A 29 12.91 -2.18 -1.03
N GLY A 30 12.47 -3.11 -1.87
CA GLY A 30 12.02 -4.42 -1.39
C GLY A 30 11.39 -5.27 -2.49
N THR A 31 11.03 -6.49 -2.11
CA THR A 31 10.41 -7.45 -3.02
C THR A 31 8.91 -7.50 -2.75
N LEU A 32 8.10 -7.40 -3.81
CA LEU A 32 6.65 -7.56 -3.75
C LEU A 32 6.25 -8.82 -4.54
N ILE A 33 5.64 -9.78 -3.85
CA ILE A 33 5.07 -10.99 -4.45
C ILE A 33 3.55 -10.81 -4.50
N ILE A 34 2.94 -11.01 -5.65
CA ILE A 34 1.52 -10.74 -5.91
C ILE A 34 0.88 -12.00 -6.46
N GLY A 35 -0.07 -12.56 -5.73
CA GLY A 35 -1.04 -13.52 -6.25
C GLY A 35 -2.28 -12.75 -6.73
N VAL A 36 -2.50 -12.74 -8.05
CA VAL A 36 -3.69 -12.16 -8.67
C VAL A 36 -4.76 -13.24 -8.75
N LEU A 37 -5.93 -12.98 -8.17
CA LEU A 37 -6.99 -13.98 -8.10
C LEU A 37 -7.98 -13.85 -9.26
N THR A 38 -8.71 -14.92 -9.56
CA THR A 38 -9.78 -14.95 -10.57
C THR A 38 -11.11 -14.40 -10.05
N VAL A 39 -11.16 -14.02 -8.78
CA VAL A 39 -12.36 -13.54 -8.06
C VAL A 39 -12.23 -12.08 -7.65
N GLU A 40 -13.37 -11.45 -7.39
CA GLU A 40 -13.49 -10.20 -6.65
C GLU A 40 -14.47 -10.42 -5.48
N SER A 41 -14.13 -9.92 -4.29
CA SER A 41 -14.93 -10.16 -3.09
C SER A 41 -15.03 -8.95 -2.17
N SER A 42 -15.93 -9.03 -1.19
CA SER A 42 -16.04 -8.14 -0.04
C SER A 42 -16.08 -9.00 1.23
N TYR A 43 -15.13 -8.75 2.13
CA TYR A 43 -15.12 -9.45 3.42
C TYR A 43 -16.29 -9.02 4.31
N ALA A 44 -16.57 -7.72 4.36
CA ALA A 44 -17.63 -7.15 5.19
C ALA A 44 -19.03 -7.66 4.80
N GLN A 45 -19.26 -7.86 3.50
CA GLN A 45 -20.54 -8.33 2.97
C GLN A 45 -20.60 -9.85 2.81
N ASN A 46 -19.50 -10.57 3.10
CA ASN A 46 -19.38 -12.02 2.88
C ASN A 46 -19.83 -12.43 1.47
N SER A 47 -19.32 -11.73 0.45
CA SER A 47 -19.67 -11.97 -0.94
C SER A 47 -18.43 -12.18 -1.80
N GLU A 48 -18.50 -13.14 -2.73
CA GLU A 48 -17.44 -13.47 -3.67
C GLU A 48 -18.08 -13.80 -5.02
N ARG A 49 -17.43 -13.38 -6.11
CA ARG A 49 -17.83 -13.71 -7.48
C ARG A 49 -16.62 -13.70 -8.42
N PRO A 50 -16.73 -14.28 -9.62
CA PRO A 50 -15.69 -14.12 -10.64
C PRO A 50 -15.39 -12.64 -10.91
N SER A 51 -14.12 -12.28 -11.02
CA SER A 51 -13.70 -10.90 -11.23
C SER A 51 -14.21 -10.37 -12.57
N ARG A 52 -14.71 -9.14 -12.56
CA ARG A 52 -15.23 -8.44 -13.75
C ARG A 52 -14.31 -7.35 -14.26
N GLY A 53 -13.11 -7.24 -13.70
CA GLY A 53 -12.08 -6.31 -14.17
C GLY A 53 -11.06 -5.94 -13.09
N VAL A 54 -11.48 -5.88 -11.83
CA VAL A 54 -10.60 -5.62 -10.69
C VAL A 54 -10.54 -6.89 -9.83
N PRO A 55 -9.43 -7.63 -9.83
CA PRO A 55 -9.32 -8.85 -9.06
C PRO A 55 -8.96 -8.57 -7.60
N ASP A 56 -9.34 -9.48 -6.71
CA ASP A 56 -8.73 -9.57 -5.39
C ASP A 56 -7.25 -9.95 -5.51
N THR A 57 -6.50 -9.64 -4.47
CA THR A 57 -5.09 -10.03 -4.41
C THR A 57 -4.69 -10.56 -3.04
N VAL A 58 -3.71 -11.46 -3.05
CA VAL A 58 -2.89 -11.80 -1.90
C VAL A 58 -1.46 -11.40 -2.22
N GLN A 59 -0.88 -10.55 -1.39
CA GLN A 59 0.42 -9.98 -1.65
C GLN A 59 1.33 -10.19 -0.45
N PHE A 60 2.62 -10.29 -0.71
CA PHE A 60 3.66 -10.29 0.31
C PHE A 60 4.66 -9.19 -0.01
N TRP A 61 4.82 -8.25 0.92
CA TRP A 61 5.89 -7.28 0.88
C TRP A 61 7.03 -7.76 1.76
N ILE A 62 8.25 -7.75 1.24
CA ILE A 62 9.48 -8.03 1.99
C ILE A 62 10.37 -6.80 1.84
N GLY A 63 10.38 -5.96 2.87
CA GLY A 63 11.13 -4.71 2.89
C GLY A 63 11.97 -4.53 4.16
N PRO A 64 12.66 -3.40 4.30
CA PRO A 64 13.56 -3.14 5.42
C PRO A 64 12.84 -3.05 6.77
N GLY A 65 11.55 -2.71 6.78
CA GLY A 65 10.70 -2.69 7.98
C GLY A 65 10.11 -4.06 8.36
N GLY A 66 10.59 -5.14 7.73
CA GLY A 66 10.04 -6.48 7.87
C GLY A 66 9.08 -6.85 6.75
N ALA A 67 8.44 -8.00 6.90
CA ALA A 67 7.54 -8.57 5.92
C ALA A 67 6.08 -8.45 6.33
N TRP A 68 5.22 -8.38 5.32
CA TRP A 68 3.79 -8.22 5.48
C TRP A 68 3.07 -9.12 4.50
N ARG A 69 1.97 -9.74 4.95
CA ARG A 69 0.95 -10.33 4.08
C ARG A 69 -0.19 -9.34 3.93
N ILE A 70 -0.59 -9.01 2.72
CA ILE A 70 -1.65 -8.05 2.42
C ILE A 70 -2.73 -8.75 1.61
N ARG A 71 -3.96 -8.72 2.08
CA ARG A 71 -5.14 -9.13 1.29
C ARG A 71 -5.87 -7.88 0.84
N THR A 72 -6.27 -7.83 -0.44
CA THR A 72 -7.11 -6.77 -0.98
C THR A 72 -8.42 -7.37 -1.47
N TYR A 73 -9.52 -6.70 -1.14
CA TYR A 73 -10.89 -7.07 -1.50
C TYR A 73 -11.41 -6.02 -2.47
N ALA A 74 -11.66 -6.42 -3.72
CA ALA A 74 -11.88 -5.47 -4.80
C ALA A 74 -13.28 -4.85 -4.81
N ILE A 75 -14.30 -5.49 -4.22
CA ILE A 75 -15.69 -4.98 -4.27
C ILE A 75 -15.85 -3.68 -3.47
N ASP A 76 -15.21 -3.59 -2.32
CA ASP A 76 -15.34 -2.47 -1.38
C ASP A 76 -14.01 -1.76 -1.08
N HIS A 77 -12.94 -2.15 -1.77
CA HIS A 77 -11.59 -1.67 -1.54
C HIS A 77 -11.11 -1.88 -0.09
N ASP A 78 -11.52 -2.98 0.55
CA ASP A 78 -11.00 -3.35 1.86
C ASP A 78 -9.57 -3.92 1.76
N ILE A 79 -8.74 -3.68 2.78
CA ILE A 79 -7.42 -4.28 2.93
C ILE A 79 -7.17 -4.85 4.31
N HIS A 80 -6.63 -6.06 4.35
CA HIS A 80 -6.20 -6.72 5.58
C HIS A 80 -4.69 -6.93 5.55
N PRO A 81 -3.90 -5.95 6.02
CA PRO A 81 -2.48 -6.12 6.23
C PRO A 81 -2.22 -6.91 7.51
N HIS A 82 -1.29 -7.87 7.45
CA HIS A 82 -0.83 -8.66 8.57
C HIS A 82 0.69 -8.65 8.60
N SER A 83 1.27 -8.08 9.66
CA SER A 83 2.72 -8.09 9.84
C SER A 83 3.19 -9.50 10.13
N LEU A 84 4.24 -9.91 9.42
CA LEU A 84 4.94 -11.16 9.65
C LEU A 84 6.23 -10.94 10.44
N GLY A 85 6.54 -9.71 10.86
CA GLY A 85 7.82 -9.37 11.49
C GLY A 85 9.01 -9.53 10.53
N ASP A 86 10.17 -9.85 11.06
CA ASP A 86 11.39 -10.03 10.25
C ASP A 86 11.44 -11.44 9.63
N LEU A 87 10.78 -11.60 8.48
CA LEU A 87 10.75 -12.87 7.75
C LEU A 87 12.13 -13.29 7.23
N GLY A 88 13.06 -12.34 7.02
CA GLY A 88 14.41 -12.62 6.55
C GLY A 88 15.28 -13.31 7.60
N THR A 89 15.06 -12.99 8.88
CA THR A 89 15.70 -13.74 9.99
C THR A 89 14.99 -15.07 10.28
N MET A 90 13.67 -15.14 10.05
CA MET A 90 12.89 -16.34 10.38
C MET A 90 12.89 -17.41 9.28
N LYS A 91 13.22 -17.06 8.03
CA LYS A 91 13.20 -17.96 6.88
C LYS A 91 14.40 -17.71 5.97
N ASN A 92 15.12 -18.77 5.63
CA ASN A 92 16.25 -18.73 4.69
C ASN A 92 15.86 -18.33 3.25
N ARG A 93 14.57 -18.43 2.91
CA ARG A 93 14.00 -18.26 1.56
C ARG A 93 12.63 -17.57 1.63
N PRO A 94 12.57 -16.28 1.96
CA PRO A 94 11.31 -15.59 2.28
C PRO A 94 10.41 -15.39 1.05
N THR A 95 10.98 -15.19 -0.14
CA THR A 95 10.24 -15.08 -1.41
C THR A 95 9.57 -16.39 -1.78
N GLU A 96 10.26 -17.52 -1.64
CA GLU A 96 9.71 -18.84 -1.91
C GLU A 96 8.65 -19.24 -0.88
N PHE A 97 8.85 -18.89 0.39
CA PHE A 97 7.80 -19.04 1.39
C PHE A 97 6.51 -18.31 0.99
N ALA A 98 6.61 -17.06 0.53
CA ALA A 98 5.46 -16.30 0.07
C ALA A 98 4.79 -16.94 -1.16
N TYR A 99 5.58 -17.36 -2.15
CA TYR A 99 5.10 -18.06 -3.34
C TYR A 99 4.37 -19.37 -2.99
N ASP A 100 4.99 -20.21 -2.17
CA ASP A 100 4.43 -21.49 -1.73
C ASP A 100 3.16 -21.29 -0.91
N HIS A 101 3.12 -20.26 -0.05
CA HIS A 101 1.93 -19.90 0.69
C HIS A 101 0.78 -19.52 -0.26
N ILE A 102 1.04 -18.68 -1.27
CA ILE A 102 0.01 -18.29 -2.26
C ILE A 102 -0.50 -19.53 -2.98
N LYS A 103 0.41 -20.35 -3.52
CA LYS A 103 0.07 -21.54 -4.28
C LYS A 103 -0.72 -22.55 -3.44
N LYS A 104 -0.30 -22.79 -2.19
CA LYS A 104 -0.94 -23.75 -1.29
C LYS A 104 -2.37 -23.36 -0.91
N HIS A 105 -2.62 -22.07 -0.69
CA HIS A 105 -3.89 -21.61 -0.12
C HIS A 105 -4.87 -21.02 -1.13
N TYR A 106 -4.41 -20.69 -2.34
CA TYR A 106 -5.24 -20.01 -3.34
C TYR A 106 -5.20 -20.66 -4.71
N SER A 107 -4.62 -21.86 -4.87
CA SER A 107 -4.51 -22.56 -6.16
C SER A 107 -5.79 -22.56 -6.98
N ASP A 108 -6.93 -22.72 -6.32
CA ASP A 108 -8.23 -22.91 -6.97
C ASP A 108 -8.78 -21.62 -7.60
N VAL A 109 -8.30 -20.47 -7.13
CA VAL A 109 -8.71 -19.13 -7.58
C VAL A 109 -7.51 -18.28 -8.02
N LEU A 110 -6.34 -18.88 -8.23
CA LEU A 110 -5.12 -18.16 -8.60
C LEU A 110 -5.03 -18.02 -10.12
N ALA A 111 -5.07 -16.79 -10.62
CA ALA A 111 -4.88 -16.52 -12.05
C ALA A 111 -3.39 -16.52 -12.42
N THR A 112 -2.57 -15.81 -11.62
CA THR A 112 -1.12 -15.75 -11.83
C THR A 112 -0.42 -15.31 -10.55
N THR A 113 0.89 -15.55 -10.49
CA THR A 113 1.78 -14.98 -9.47
C THR A 113 2.86 -14.14 -10.15
N VAL A 114 3.09 -12.95 -9.62
CA VAL A 114 4.12 -12.01 -10.10
C VAL A 114 5.07 -11.69 -8.96
N VAL A 115 6.37 -11.69 -9.22
CA VAL A 115 7.39 -11.27 -8.26
C VAL A 115 8.08 -10.03 -8.81
N LEU A 116 8.09 -8.97 -8.02
CA LEU A 116 8.65 -7.67 -8.38
C LEU A 116 9.76 -7.30 -7.42
N GLU A 117 10.96 -7.09 -7.95
CA GLU A 117 11.99 -6.34 -7.24
C GLU A 117 11.73 -4.85 -7.45
N LEU A 118 11.29 -4.17 -6.38
CA LEU A 118 10.99 -2.76 -6.44
C LEU A 118 12.25 -1.93 -6.17
N PRO A 119 12.48 -0.88 -6.98
CA PRO A 119 13.50 0.12 -6.69
C PRO A 119 13.07 0.90 -5.43
N ASP A 120 13.71 2.02 -5.20
CA ASP A 120 13.21 2.95 -4.19
C ASP A 120 11.74 3.32 -4.50
N THR A 121 10.82 2.98 -3.59
CA THR A 121 9.38 3.24 -3.74
C THR A 121 9.03 4.73 -3.80
N GLY A 122 9.93 5.62 -3.36
CA GLY A 122 9.81 7.06 -3.56
C GLY A 122 10.06 7.50 -5.01
N ASN A 123 10.76 6.69 -5.81
CA ASN A 123 10.96 6.95 -7.23
C ASN A 123 9.79 6.40 -8.06
N THR A 124 8.71 7.19 -8.11
CA THR A 124 7.45 6.80 -8.78
C THR A 124 7.62 6.42 -10.25
N ASN A 125 8.60 7.01 -10.97
CA ASN A 125 8.85 6.68 -12.37
C ASN A 125 9.47 5.28 -12.50
N ALA A 126 10.50 4.99 -11.70
CA ALA A 126 11.12 3.67 -11.71
C ALA A 126 10.14 2.57 -11.27
N VAL A 127 9.28 2.86 -10.29
CA VAL A 127 8.19 1.95 -9.89
C VAL A 127 7.21 1.71 -11.04
N ARG A 128 6.77 2.77 -11.72
CA ARG A 128 5.85 2.66 -12.88
C ARG A 128 6.45 1.82 -13.99
N ASP A 129 7.76 1.97 -14.25
CA ASP A 129 8.46 1.15 -15.26
C ASP A 129 8.47 -0.33 -14.88
N VAL A 130 8.69 -0.66 -13.60
CA VAL A 130 8.61 -2.05 -13.11
C VAL A 130 7.21 -2.63 -13.31
N LEU A 131 6.15 -1.90 -12.93
CA LEU A 131 4.78 -2.34 -13.12
C LEU A 131 4.46 -2.56 -14.60
N ALA A 132 4.82 -1.60 -15.46
CA ALA A 132 4.59 -1.66 -16.90
C ALA A 132 5.31 -2.84 -17.56
N ARG A 133 6.58 -3.10 -17.21
CA ARG A 133 7.34 -4.26 -17.72
C ARG A 133 6.69 -5.60 -17.34
N ASN A 134 5.99 -5.65 -16.21
CA ASN A 134 5.25 -6.82 -15.75
C ASN A 134 3.77 -6.82 -16.18
N LYS A 135 3.38 -5.91 -17.08
CA LYS A 135 2.00 -5.74 -17.59
C LYS A 135 0.96 -5.47 -16.50
N LEU A 136 1.40 -4.93 -15.36
CA LEU A 136 0.52 -4.53 -14.27
C LEU A 136 0.04 -3.09 -14.51
N LYS A 137 -1.27 -2.92 -14.59
CA LYS A 137 -1.93 -1.59 -14.57
C LYS A 137 -2.06 -1.10 -13.13
N GLY A 138 -2.47 0.15 -12.95
CA GLY A 138 -2.66 0.72 -11.60
C GLY A 138 -1.38 1.31 -11.01
N SER A 139 -1.23 1.25 -9.70
CA SER A 139 -0.15 1.92 -8.97
C SER A 139 0.37 1.08 -7.81
N LEU A 140 1.53 1.48 -7.30
CA LEU A 140 2.02 1.00 -6.01
C LEU A 140 1.56 1.97 -4.92
N VAL A 141 1.02 1.44 -3.83
CA VAL A 141 0.69 2.21 -2.64
C VAL A 141 1.69 1.85 -1.55
N VAL A 142 2.31 2.85 -0.94
CA VAL A 142 3.16 2.70 0.24
C VAL A 142 2.35 3.12 1.46
N ALA A 143 2.04 2.17 2.33
CA ALA A 143 1.24 2.38 3.52
C ALA A 143 2.07 3.06 4.64
N PRO A 144 1.43 3.74 5.60
CA PRO A 144 2.12 4.48 6.65
C PRO A 144 3.09 3.67 7.52
N ASN A 145 2.79 2.40 7.69
CA ASN A 145 3.58 1.41 8.43
C ASN A 145 4.70 0.76 7.58
N GLY A 146 5.00 1.31 6.41
CA GLY A 146 6.18 0.99 5.62
C GLY A 146 6.05 -0.24 4.73
N PHE A 147 4.87 -0.86 4.63
CA PHE A 147 4.63 -1.88 3.61
C PHE A 147 4.16 -1.26 2.30
N ALA A 148 4.53 -1.89 1.18
CA ALA A 148 4.03 -1.53 -0.13
C ALA A 148 3.10 -2.62 -0.67
N PHE A 149 2.08 -2.23 -1.43
CA PHE A 149 1.21 -3.16 -2.14
C PHE A 149 0.80 -2.59 -3.49
N TRP A 150 0.51 -3.49 -4.44
CA TRP A 150 -0.01 -3.14 -5.74
C TRP A 150 -1.52 -2.89 -5.66
N ASN A 151 -1.95 -1.77 -6.21
CA ASN A 151 -3.33 -1.36 -6.35
C ASN A 151 -3.73 -1.45 -7.84
N PRO A 152 -4.59 -2.42 -8.22
CA PRO A 152 -4.88 -2.71 -9.62
C PRO A 152 -5.68 -1.64 -10.35
N ASP A 153 -6.53 -0.88 -9.64
CA ASP A 153 -7.51 0.05 -10.23
C ASP A 153 -7.31 1.51 -9.78
N ASN A 154 -6.28 1.79 -8.99
CA ASN A 154 -6.05 3.09 -8.33
C ASN A 154 -7.19 3.50 -7.38
N GLY A 155 -7.97 2.54 -6.88
CA GLY A 155 -9.01 2.78 -5.88
C GLY A 155 -8.43 3.19 -4.52
N HIS A 156 -9.29 3.67 -3.61
CA HIS A 156 -8.88 4.09 -2.27
C HIS A 156 -9.00 2.95 -1.26
N TYR A 157 -8.01 2.05 -1.29
CA TYR A 157 -7.96 0.91 -0.39
C TYR A 157 -7.67 1.32 1.07
N LYS A 158 -8.49 0.82 2.00
CA LYS A 158 -8.35 1.04 3.45
C LYS A 158 -8.96 -0.12 4.23
N THR A 159 -8.52 -0.33 5.47
CA THR A 159 -9.13 -1.35 6.33
C THR A 159 -10.55 -0.91 6.70
N LEU A 160 -11.54 -1.66 6.22
CA LEU A 160 -12.97 -1.49 6.44
C LEU A 160 -13.55 -2.55 7.38
N SER A 161 -12.90 -3.71 7.45
CA SER A 161 -13.30 -4.81 8.32
C SER A 161 -12.10 -5.51 8.94
N ALA A 162 -12.37 -6.37 9.92
CA ALA A 162 -11.35 -7.20 10.57
C ALA A 162 -11.69 -8.68 10.37
N PRO A 163 -10.69 -9.53 10.11
CA PRO A 163 -10.87 -10.97 10.15
C PRO A 163 -11.51 -11.42 11.46
N LYS A 164 -12.52 -12.28 11.39
CA LYS A 164 -13.12 -12.96 12.55
C LYS A 164 -12.24 -14.10 13.05
#